data_AF-A0A3C1H7X0-F1
#
_entry.id   AF-A0A3C1H7X0-F1
#
_cell.length_a   1.000
_cell.length_b   1.000
_cell.length_c   1.000
_cell.angle_alpha   90.00
_cell.angle_beta   90.00
_cell.angle_gamma   90.00
#
_symmetry.space_group_name_H-M   'P 1'
#
loop_
_entity.id
_entity.type
_entity.pdbx_description
1 polymer ?
#
loop_
_entity_poly.entity_id
_entity_poly.type
_entity_poly.pdbx_seq_one_letter_code
_entity_poly.pdbx_strand_id
1 'polypeptide(L)' 'MTRDDISSLAHSKWNCKYHVVFAPKYRRMVIYN' A
#
# COMPACT_ATOMS: atom_id res chain seq x y z
N MET A 1 -20.13 6.78 -7.69
CA MET A 1 -18.91 6.11 -8.21
C MET A 1 -17.97 7.19 -8.72
N THR A 2 -17.14 7.72 -7.84
CA THR A 2 -16.10 8.71 -8.17
C THR A 2 -14.94 8.00 -8.86
N ARG A 3 -14.38 8.64 -9.87
CA ARG A 3 -13.58 8.01 -10.94
C ARG A 3 -12.08 8.25 -10.73
N ASP A 4 -11.63 8.39 -9.49
CA ASP A 4 -10.32 8.99 -9.16
C ASP A 4 -9.26 7.99 -8.68
N ASP A 5 -9.56 6.68 -8.68
CA ASP A 5 -8.67 5.65 -8.13
C ASP A 5 -7.67 5.04 -9.14
N ILE A 6 -7.72 5.45 -10.41
CA ILE A 6 -6.94 4.81 -11.48
C ILE A 6 -5.94 5.82 -12.04
N SER A 7 -4.65 5.53 -11.83
CA SER A 7 -3.54 6.28 -12.43
C SER A 7 -3.32 5.83 -13.87
N SER A 8 -2.87 6.73 -14.75
CA SER A 8 -2.63 6.40 -16.16
C SER A 8 -1.39 7.07 -16.74
N LEU A 9 -0.74 6.33 -17.64
CA LEU A 9 0.38 6.69 -18.51
C LEU A 9 0.01 6.27 -19.95
N ALA A 10 0.74 6.75 -20.96
CA ALA A 10 0.45 6.56 -22.39
C ALA A 10 0.08 5.11 -22.79
N HIS A 11 0.67 4.10 -22.15
CA HIS A 11 0.38 2.68 -22.41
C HIS A 11 0.08 1.87 -21.14
N SER A 12 -0.22 2.51 -20.02
CA SER A 12 -0.44 1.79 -18.77
C SER A 12 -1.47 2.49 -17.92
N LYS A 13 -2.42 1.74 -17.39
CA LYS A 13 -3.36 2.21 -16.37
C LYS A 13 -3.24 1.27 -15.18
N TRP A 14 -3.14 1.81 -13.97
CA TRP A 14 -2.99 1.00 -12.77
C TRP A 14 -3.79 1.55 -11.61
N ASN A 15 -4.20 0.63 -10.74
CA ASN A 15 -4.82 0.91 -9.47
C ASN A 15 -4.06 0.10 -8.40
N CYS A 16 -2.92 0.62 -7.98
CA CYS A 16 -1.98 -0.07 -7.08
C CYS A 16 -2.37 0.13 -5.62
N LYS A 17 -3.49 -0.47 -5.19
CA LYS A 17 -3.90 -0.49 -3.79
C LYS A 17 -3.34 -1.74 -3.12
N TYR A 18 -2.47 -1.55 -2.14
CA TYR A 18 -1.85 -2.65 -1.39
C TYR A 18 -1.85 -2.39 0.11
N HIS A 19 -2.12 -3.44 0.88
CA HIS A 19 -1.99 -3.43 2.33
C HIS A 19 -0.63 -4.02 2.71
N VAL A 20 0.37 -3.17 2.85
CA VAL A 20 1.72 -3.56 3.27
C VAL A 20 1.77 -3.63 4.80
N VAL A 21 2.06 -4.82 5.34
CA VAL A 21 2.16 -5.05 6.79
C VAL A 21 3.54 -5.61 7.10
N PHE A 22 4.17 -5.07 8.15
CA PHE A 22 5.42 -5.59 8.70
C PHE A 22 5.19 -5.99 10.16
N ALA A 23 5.79 -7.11 10.58
CA ALA A 23 5.78 -7.57 11.96
C ALA A 23 7.21 -7.75 12.46
N PRO A 24 7.56 -7.21 13.65
CA PRO A 24 8.90 -7.39 14.20
C PRO A 24 9.13 -8.86 14.56
N LYS A 25 10.38 -9.31 14.43
CA LYS A 25 10.78 -10.66 14.84
C LYS A 25 10.43 -10.87 16.31
N TYR A 26 9.74 -11.96 16.63
CA TYR A 26 9.20 -12.28 17.96
C TYR A 26 8.15 -11.28 18.49
N ARG A 27 7.52 -10.47 17.61
CA ARG A 27 6.54 -9.44 17.99
C ARG A 27 7.04 -8.48 19.08
N ARG A 28 8.36 -8.25 19.11
CA ARG A 28 8.95 -7.34 20.10
C ARG A 28 8.37 -5.95 19.93
N MET A 29 8.08 -5.27 21.03
CA MET A 29 7.61 -3.89 21.03
C MET A 29 8.75 -2.89 20.77
N VAL A 30 9.66 -3.21 19.85
CA VAL A 30 10.77 -2.32 19.46
C VAL A 30 10.33 -1.17 18.55
N ILE A 31 9.11 -1.27 18.01
CA ILE A 31 8.53 -0.30 17.08
C ILE A 31 7.63 0.70 17.82
N TYR A 32 7.25 0.39 19.06
CA TYR A 32 6.42 1.24 19.89
C TYR A 32 7.32 1.90 20.93
N ASN A 33 7.30 3.23 21.02
CA ASN A 33 8.05 4.00 22.02
C ASN A 33 7.18 4.28 23.25
#